data_AF-A0A919K6R0-F1
#
_entry.id   AF-A0A919K6R0-F1
#
_cell.length_a   1.000
_cell.length_b   1.000
_cell.length_c   1.000
_cell.angle_alpha   90.00
_cell.angle_beta   90.00
_cell.angle_gamma   90.00
#
_symmetry.space_group_name_H-M   'P 1'
#
loop_
_entity.id
_entity.type
_entity.pdbx_description
1 polymer ?
#
loop_
_entity_poly.entity_id
_entity_poly.type
_entity_poly.pdbx_seq_one_letter_code
_entity_poly.pdbx_strand_id
1 'polypeptide(L)' 'MPGSRISLSGPLWDRRPDARVRFDLASDGVAGTDLRWTLLVEEPLPDPSLLGHLRKRLNELINANLRYTFGQ' A
#
# COMPACT_ATOMS: atom_id res chain seq x y z
N MET A 1 -4.70 -20.66 7.09
CA MET A 1 -5.56 -20.06 6.05
C MET A 1 -4.67 -19.42 5.00
N PRO A 2 -4.84 -19.64 3.69
CA PRO A 2 -4.04 -18.95 2.69
C PRO A 2 -4.37 -17.45 2.74
N GLY A 3 -3.34 -16.60 2.89
CA GLY A 3 -3.51 -15.15 2.87
C GLY A 3 -3.93 -14.69 1.48
N SER A 4 -4.86 -13.73 1.41
CA SER A 4 -5.32 -13.15 0.15
C SER A 4 -4.33 -12.09 -0.32
N ARG A 5 -3.96 -12.12 -1.61
CA ARG A 5 -3.04 -11.15 -2.20
C ARG A 5 -3.70 -10.40 -3.35
N ILE A 6 -3.60 -9.07 -3.31
CA ILE A 6 -4.15 -8.17 -4.33
C ILE A 6 -3.03 -7.23 -4.79
N SER A 7 -2.85 -7.08 -6.10
CA SER A 7 -1.91 -6.11 -6.67
C SER A 7 -2.67 -5.05 -7.43
N LEU A 8 -2.47 -3.78 -7.07
CA LEU A 8 -3.09 -2.64 -7.74
C LEU A 8 -2.03 -1.86 -8.54
N SER A 9 -2.38 -1.54 -9.78
CA SER A 9 -1.68 -0.63 -10.68
C SER A 9 -2.67 0.42 -11.17
N GLY A 10 -2.25 1.69 -11.32
CA GLY A 10 -3.16 2.73 -11.78
C GLY A 10 -2.60 4.15 -11.64
N PRO A 11 -3.37 5.19 -12.03
CA PRO A 11 -2.94 6.58 -12.17
C PRO A 11 -2.65 7.29 -10.84
N LEU A 12 -2.41 6.55 -9.75
CA LEU A 12 -2.05 7.10 -8.45
C LEU A 12 -0.70 7.83 -8.46
N TRP A 13 0.13 7.58 -9.49
CA TRP A 13 1.56 7.89 -9.52
C TRP A 13 2.01 8.53 -10.84
N ASP A 14 1.68 9.81 -11.06
CA ASP A 14 2.05 10.54 -12.29
C ASP A 14 3.56 10.49 -12.61
N ARG A 15 4.42 10.45 -11.58
CA ARG A 15 5.88 10.42 -11.74
C ARG A 15 6.48 9.01 -11.86
N ARG A 16 5.74 7.97 -11.48
CA ARG A 16 6.17 6.56 -11.48
C ARG A 16 5.00 5.67 -11.90
N PRO A 17 4.60 5.70 -13.17
CA PRO A 17 3.46 4.90 -13.66
C PRO A 17 3.73 3.40 -13.55
N ASP A 18 4.99 3.00 -13.41
CA ASP A 18 5.45 1.63 -13.13
C ASP A 18 5.16 1.18 -11.69
N ALA A 19 4.88 2.10 -10.77
CA ALA A 19 4.68 1.78 -9.37
C ALA A 19 3.42 0.93 -9.15
N ARG A 20 3.60 -0.17 -8.43
CA ARG A 20 2.53 -1.10 -8.04
C ARG A 20 2.45 -1.22 -6.54
N VAL A 21 1.23 -1.32 -6.03
CA VAL A 21 0.99 -1.55 -4.60
C VAL A 21 0.45 -2.97 -4.44
N ARG A 22 1.19 -3.80 -3.72
CA ARG A 22 0.75 -5.13 -3.34
C ARG A 22 0.18 -5.09 -1.94
N PHE A 23 -1.02 -5.62 -1.78
CA PHE A 23 -1.68 -5.85 -0.50
C PHE A 23 -1.67 -7.34 -0.21
N ASP A 24 -1.20 -7.68 0.98
CA ASP A 24 -1.23 -9.01 1.56
C ASP A 24 -2.16 -8.95 2.79
N LEU A 25 -3.24 -9.71 2.76
CA LEU A 25 -4.22 -9.84 3.83
C LEU A 25 -4.04 -11.19 4.51
N ALA A 26 -3.80 -11.18 5.81
CA ALA A 26 -3.76 -12.40 6.61
C ALA A 26 -4.79 -12.30 7.75
N SER A 27 -5.36 -13.42 8.15
CA SER A 27 -6.11 -13.47 9.40
C SER A 27 -5.14 -13.30 10.57
N ASP A 28 -5.50 -12.48 11.55
CA ASP A 28 -4.74 -12.32 12.80
C ASP A 28 -4.90 -13.52 13.77
N GLY A 29 -5.72 -14.51 13.39
CA GLY A 29 -6.00 -15.70 14.19
C GLY A 29 -7.06 -15.52 15.29
N VAL A 30 -7.65 -14.33 15.43
CA VAL A 30 -8.66 -14.03 16.46
C VAL A 30 -9.97 -13.56 15.81
N ALA A 31 -9.99 -12.34 15.27
CA ALA A 31 -11.18 -11.73 14.66
C ALA A 31 -10.85 -10.57 13.70
N GLY A 32 -9.57 -10.24 13.54
CA GLY A 32 -9.09 -9.16 12.71
C GLY A 32 -8.39 -9.65 11.45
N THR A 33 -7.87 -8.69 10.70
CA THR A 33 -7.13 -8.92 9.46
C THR A 33 -5.87 -8.06 9.49
N ASP A 34 -4.73 -8.73 9.41
CA ASP A 34 -3.44 -8.09 9.21
C ASP A 34 -3.33 -7.64 7.75
N LEU A 35 -3.29 -6.32 7.56
CA LEU A 35 -3.03 -5.70 6.27
C LEU A 35 -1.56 -5.32 6.16
N ARG A 36 -0.84 -5.95 5.23
CA ARG A 36 0.50 -5.51 4.81
C ARG A 36 0.43 -4.95 3.40
N TRP A 37 1.05 -3.80 3.19
CA TRP A 37 1.24 -3.26 1.85
C TRP A 37 2.73 -3.18 1.50
N THR A 38 3.05 -3.40 0.22
CA THR A 38 4.40 -3.29 -0.33
C THR A 38 4.34 -2.45 -1.60
N LEU A 39 5.15 -1.40 -1.66
CA LEU A 39 5.34 -0.60 -2.87
C LEU A 39 6.44 -1.25 -3.71
N LEU A 40 6.09 -1.69 -4.91
CA LEU A 40 6.98 -2.29 -5.90
C LEU A 40 7.21 -1.27 -7.02
N VAL A 41 8.46 -1.04 -7.36
CA VAL A 41 8.89 0.00 -8.31
C VAL A 41 10.03 -0.59 -9.14
N GLU A 42 10.03 -0.37 -10.45
CA GLU A 42 11.09 -0.86 -11.32
C GLU A 42 12.39 -0.07 -11.10
N GLU A 43 13.53 -0.66 -11.43
CA GLU A 43 14.78 0.08 -11.40
C GLU A 43 14.81 1.15 -12.51
N PRO A 44 15.40 2.33 -12.25
CA PRO A 44 16.11 2.70 -11.03
C PRO A 44 15.17 3.05 -9.87
N LEU A 45 15.61 2.75 -8.64
CA LEU A 45 14.89 3.17 -7.44
C LEU A 45 14.74 4.69 -7.42
N PRO A 46 13.58 5.20 -6.99
CA PRO A 46 13.37 6.63 -6.87
C PRO A 46 14.35 7.22 -5.85
N ASP A 47 14.70 8.49 -6.04
CA ASP A 47 15.50 9.21 -5.05
C ASP A 47 14.78 9.22 -3.68
N PRO A 48 15.52 9.43 -2.58
CA PRO A 48 14.94 9.36 -1.23
C PRO A 48 13.77 10.33 -1.00
N SER A 49 13.76 11.49 -1.66
CA SER A 49 12.68 12.49 -1.53
C SER A 49 11.40 11.98 -2.19
N LEU A 50 11.49 11.49 -3.42
CA LEU A 50 10.37 10.89 -4.14
C LEU A 50 9.87 9.64 -3.41
N LEU A 51 10.77 8.77 -2.92
CA LEU A 51 10.38 7.61 -2.11
C LEU A 51 9.60 8.01 -0.86
N GLY A 52 10.05 9.06 -0.16
CA GLY A 52 9.35 9.62 1.00
C GLY A 52 7.94 10.11 0.64
N HIS A 53 7.80 10.82 -0.49
CA HIS A 53 6.51 11.29 -0.99
C HIS A 53 5.54 10.14 -1.29
N LEU A 54 6.01 9.11 -2.00
CA LEU A 54 5.20 7.92 -2.33
C LEU A 54 4.73 7.20 -1.05
N ARG A 55 5.62 7.03 -0.06
CA ARG A 55 5.28 6.42 1.24
C ARG A 55 4.23 7.24 2.00
N LYS A 56 4.38 8.57 2.04
CA LYS A 56 3.42 9.45 2.71
C LYS A 56 2.03 9.34 2.09
N ARG A 57 1.94 9.43 0.76
CA ARG A 57 0.67 9.34 0.03
C ARG A 57 0.00 7.97 0.23
N LEU A 58 0.76 6.87 0.23
CA LEU A 58 0.23 5.54 0.55
C LEU A 58 -0.30 5.44 1.97
N ASN A 59 0.46 5.96 2.93
CA ASN A 59 0.05 5.96 4.33
C ASN A 59 -1.27 6.74 4.53
N GLU A 60 -1.43 7.87 3.86
CA GLU A 60 -2.69 8.63 3.88
C GLU A 60 -3.83 7.84 3.23
N LEU A 61 -3.66 7.36 2.00
CA LEU A 61 -4.72 6.65 1.28
C LEU A 61 -5.17 5.36 1.96
N ILE A 62 -4.24 4.61 2.55
CA ILE A 62 -4.54 3.34 3.20
C ILE A 62 -4.97 3.60 4.64
N ASN A 63 -4.09 4.16 5.48
CA ASN A 63 -4.36 4.21 6.91
C ASN A 63 -5.37 5.30 7.29
N ALA A 64 -5.35 6.47 6.66
CA ALA A 64 -6.33 7.52 7.01
C ALA A 64 -7.73 7.13 6.54
N ASN A 65 -7.86 6.53 5.35
CA ASN A 65 -9.16 6.08 4.86
C ASN A 65 -9.70 4.89 5.67
N LEU A 66 -8.83 3.94 6.08
CA LEU A 66 -9.23 2.86 6.99
C LEU A 66 -9.72 3.40 8.32
N ARG A 67 -8.97 4.33 8.94
CA ARG A 67 -9.38 4.96 10.21
C ARG A 67 -10.71 5.69 10.07
N TYR A 68 -10.86 6.48 9.02
CA TYR A 68 -12.12 7.16 8.73
C TYR A 68 -13.28 6.18 8.54
N THR A 69 -13.06 5.09 7.80
CA THR A 69 -14.10 4.08 7.50
C THR A 69 -14.48 3.25 8.74
N PHE A 70 -13.52 2.95 9.60
CA PHE A 70 -13.72 2.13 10.80
C PHE A 70 -13.83 2.92 12.11
N GLY A 71 -13.89 4.26 12.03
CA GLY A 71 -14.13 5.15 13.18
C GLY A 71 -12.99 5.24 14.20
N GLN A 72 -11.73 5.06 13.76
CA GLN A 72 -10.53 5.26 14.59
C GLN A 72 -9.95 6.67 14.49
#